data_AF-A0A135U0J8-F1
#
_entry.id   AF-A0A135U0J8-F1
#
_cell.length_a   1.000
_cell.length_b   1.000
_cell.length_c   1.000
_cell.angle_alpha   90.00
_cell.angle_beta   90.00
_cell.angle_gamma   90.00
#
_symmetry.space_group_name_H-M   'P 1'
#
loop_
_entity.id
_entity.type
_entity.pdbx_description
1 polymer ?
#
loop_
_entity_poly.entity_id
_entity_poly.type
_entity_poly.pdbx_seq_one_letter_code
_entity_poly.pdbx_strand_id
1 'polypeptide(L)'
;MHYSTISSSRFYVPSAKKYVTLYPVPPNTPYPYVGDPVINGGIFVRRLVKNSPPPGSFIRCNVETLTMESYLAAWGRATGLAPEESSTAAVQISPQSYVDLWGAMAQEQLSQWQFFQWVQDHYPPTWEGVTIVEGMDLLTDEDKKELLSVEESLKWYDWSAFGKKPTAKAVTGRFST
;
A
#
# COMPACT_ATOMS: atom_id res chain seq x y z
N MET A 1 -13.30 8.68 14.55
CA MET A 1 -11.87 8.37 14.73
C MET A 1 -11.22 8.45 13.35
N HIS A 2 -10.65 9.60 12.99
CA HIS A 2 -9.95 9.75 11.72
C HIS A 2 -8.60 9.04 11.85
N TYR A 3 -8.46 7.88 11.23
CA TYR A 3 -7.14 7.32 10.94
C TYR A 3 -6.42 8.30 10.02
N SER A 4 -5.57 9.15 10.59
CA SER A 4 -4.56 9.89 9.83
C SER A 4 -3.56 8.84 9.34
N THR A 5 -3.80 8.32 8.14
CA THR A 5 -2.94 7.33 7.49
C THR A 5 -1.62 7.98 7.10
N ILE A 6 -0.63 7.75 7.95
CA ILE A 6 0.76 8.19 7.74
C ILE A 6 1.38 7.56 6.47
N SER A 7 0.79 6.49 5.93
CA SER A 7 1.28 5.81 4.73
C SER A 7 0.92 6.51 3.39
N SER A 8 0.23 7.65 3.38
CA SER A 8 -0.42 8.14 2.15
C SER A 8 -0.45 9.65 1.95
N SER A 9 0.51 10.38 2.52
CA SER A 9 0.68 11.81 2.21
C SER A 9 1.28 11.98 0.81
N ARG A 10 0.42 11.90 -0.21
CA ARG A 10 0.76 12.22 -1.60
C ARG A 10 0.69 13.73 -1.77
N PHE A 11 1.71 14.33 -2.38
CA PHE A 11 1.68 15.76 -2.69
C PHE A 11 2.04 16.01 -4.15
N TYR A 12 1.41 17.02 -4.73
CA TYR A 12 1.67 17.40 -6.11
C TYR A 12 2.86 18.35 -6.19
N VAL A 13 3.79 18.05 -7.10
CA VAL A 13 4.95 18.90 -7.39
C VAL A 13 4.73 19.57 -8.76
N PRO A 14 4.32 20.86 -8.81
CA PRO A 14 3.91 21.50 -10.06
C PRO A 14 5.00 21.56 -11.14
N SER A 15 6.25 21.81 -10.74
CA SER A 15 7.38 21.88 -11.68
C SER A 15 7.68 20.55 -12.35
N ALA A 16 7.49 19.43 -11.63
CA ALA A 16 7.66 18.08 -12.16
C ALA A 16 6.39 17.54 -12.82
N LYS A 17 5.23 18.15 -12.56
CA LYS A 17 3.89 17.66 -12.92
C LYS A 17 3.61 16.24 -12.40
N LYS A 18 4.07 15.92 -11.19
CA LYS A 18 3.91 14.59 -10.58
C LYS A 18 3.24 14.64 -9.22
N TYR A 19 2.50 13.58 -8.88
CA TYR A 19 2.20 13.26 -7.49
C TYR A 19 3.31 12.42 -6.90
N VAL A 20 3.88 12.89 -5.79
CA VAL A 20 5.01 12.27 -5.11
C VAL A 20 4.54 11.67 -3.79
N THR A 21 5.03 10.46 -3.50
CA THR A 21 4.94 9.85 -2.16
C THR A 21 6.32 9.56 -1.64
N LEU A 22 6.54 9.82 -0.36
CA LEU A 22 7.81 9.52 0.31
C LEU A 22 7.67 8.22 1.11
N TYR A 23 8.66 7.35 0.99
CA TYR A 23 8.75 6.09 1.74
C TYR A 23 10.15 5.91 2.32
N PRO A 24 10.31 5.15 3.42
CA PRO A 24 11.62 4.86 4.00
C PRO A 24 12.35 3.72 3.28
N VAL A 25 11.78 3.19 2.20
CA VAL A 25 12.29 2.05 1.42
C VAL A 25 12.42 2.38 -0.07
N PRO A 26 13.23 1.63 -0.82
CA PRO A 26 13.33 1.77 -2.28
C PRO A 26 11.95 1.72 -2.99
N PRO A 27 11.76 2.50 -4.08
CA PRO A 27 10.50 2.50 -4.84
C PRO A 27 10.11 1.13 -5.43
N ASN A 28 11.11 0.29 -5.68
CA ASN A 28 10.95 -1.06 -6.20
C ASN A 28 10.73 -2.13 -5.11
N THR A 29 10.70 -1.75 -3.83
CA THR A 29 10.40 -2.69 -2.73
C THR A 29 9.02 -3.29 -2.96
N PRO A 30 8.90 -4.62 -3.13
CA PRO A 30 7.63 -5.27 -3.33
C PRO A 30 6.87 -5.35 -2.01
N TYR A 31 5.55 -5.26 -2.11
CA TYR A 31 4.65 -5.37 -0.99
C TYR A 31 3.47 -6.28 -1.37
N PRO A 32 3.18 -7.32 -0.56
CA PRO A 32 2.04 -8.19 -0.79
C PRO A 32 0.75 -7.45 -0.41
N TYR A 33 -0.20 -7.36 -1.34
CA TYR A 33 -1.50 -6.73 -1.12
C TYR A 33 -2.62 -7.77 -1.11
N VAL A 34 -3.53 -7.62 -0.14
CA VAL A 34 -4.77 -8.40 -0.07
C VAL A 34 -5.82 -7.94 -1.10
N GLY A 35 -5.56 -6.88 -1.87
CA GLY A 35 -6.57 -6.22 -2.71
C GLY A 35 -7.49 -5.35 -1.86
N ASP A 36 -8.80 -5.49 -2.00
CA ASP A 36 -9.77 -4.85 -1.11
C ASP A 36 -9.82 -5.57 0.26
N PRO A 37 -9.35 -4.97 1.37
CA PRO A 37 -9.32 -5.64 2.66
C PRO A 37 -10.71 -5.89 3.28
N VAL A 38 -11.74 -5.13 2.87
CA VAL A 38 -13.11 -5.26 3.39
C VAL A 38 -13.80 -6.47 2.76
N ILE A 39 -13.64 -6.67 1.46
CA ILE A 39 -14.23 -7.77 0.70
C ILE A 39 -13.35 -9.02 0.77
N ASN A 40 -12.09 -8.91 0.34
CA ASN A 40 -11.24 -10.08 0.16
C ASN A 40 -10.90 -10.73 1.51
N GLY A 41 -10.78 -9.93 2.58
CA GLY A 41 -10.61 -10.45 3.93
C GLY A 41 -11.73 -11.43 4.33
N GLY A 42 -12.98 -11.08 4.03
CA GLY A 42 -14.13 -11.96 4.27
C GLY A 42 -14.09 -13.25 3.43
N ILE A 43 -13.66 -13.17 2.18
CA ILE A 43 -13.52 -14.32 1.27
C ILE A 43 -12.48 -15.31 1.83
N PHE A 44 -11.28 -14.83 2.17
CA PHE A 44 -10.23 -15.66 2.75
C PHE A 44 -10.66 -16.28 4.08
N VAL A 45 -11.21 -15.48 5.01
CA VAL A 45 -11.67 -15.98 6.32
C VAL A 45 -12.75 -17.04 6.16
N ARG A 46 -13.75 -16.80 5.31
CA ARG A 46 -14.81 -17.78 5.02
C ARG A 46 -14.23 -19.11 4.54
N ARG A 47 -13.18 -19.07 3.71
CA ARG A 47 -12.56 -20.28 3.20
C ARG A 47 -11.74 -21.00 4.24
N LEU A 48 -10.97 -20.27 5.05
CA LEU A 48 -10.18 -20.82 6.15
C LEU A 48 -11.03 -21.50 7.23
N VAL A 49 -12.24 -20.99 7.49
CA VAL A 49 -13.18 -21.64 8.42
C VAL A 49 -13.73 -22.95 7.86
N LYS A 50 -13.95 -23.02 6.54
CA LYS A 50 -14.49 -24.23 5.88
C LYS A 50 -13.43 -25.30 5.59
N ASN A 51 -12.20 -24.87 5.33
CA ASN A 51 -11.07 -25.73 5.02
C ASN A 51 -9.86 -25.25 5.82
N SER A 52 -9.83 -25.62 7.10
CA SER A 52 -8.82 -25.11 8.01
C SER A 52 -7.45 -25.74 7.74
N PRO A 53 -6.40 -24.92 7.61
CA PRO A 53 -5.03 -25.40 7.52
C PRO A 53 -4.59 -26.01 8.85
N PRO A 54 -3.44 -26.71 8.90
CA PRO A 54 -2.89 -27.22 10.13
C PRO A 54 -2.79 -26.14 11.23
N PRO A 55 -3.01 -26.49 12.51
CA PRO A 55 -2.81 -25.57 13.61
C PRO A 55 -1.39 -24.96 13.59
N GLY A 56 -1.30 -23.66 13.84
CA GLY A 56 -0.02 -22.93 13.83
C GLY A 56 0.46 -22.48 12.44
N SER A 57 -0.29 -22.73 11.37
CA SER A 57 0.02 -22.19 10.05
C SER A 57 -0.23 -20.68 9.95
N PHE A 58 0.63 -19.99 9.20
CA PHE A 58 0.48 -18.60 8.79
C PHE A 58 -0.06 -18.55 7.37
N ILE A 59 -1.10 -17.77 7.12
CA ILE A 59 -1.76 -17.73 5.81
C ILE A 59 -1.41 -16.45 5.09
N ARG A 60 -0.84 -16.58 3.90
CA ARG A 60 -0.49 -15.45 3.06
C ARG A 60 -1.63 -15.16 2.08
N CYS A 61 -2.45 -14.18 2.43
CA CYS A 61 -3.68 -13.83 1.69
C CYS A 61 -3.46 -12.73 0.64
N ASN A 62 -2.33 -12.71 -0.06
CA ASN A 62 -2.09 -11.69 -1.08
C ASN A 62 -2.79 -12.07 -2.40
N VAL A 63 -3.54 -11.13 -2.97
CA VAL A 63 -4.12 -11.24 -4.31
C VAL A 63 -3.10 -10.85 -5.36
N GLU A 64 -2.24 -9.88 -5.04
CA GLU A 64 -1.17 -9.41 -5.90
C GLU A 64 0.00 -8.87 -5.09
N THR A 65 1.15 -8.71 -5.76
CA THR A 65 2.35 -8.08 -5.19
C THR A 65 2.68 -6.88 -6.06
N LEU A 66 2.68 -5.69 -5.47
CA LEU A 66 2.99 -4.43 -6.16
C LEU A 66 4.21 -3.78 -5.51
N THR A 67 4.99 -3.04 -6.30
CA THR A 67 6.02 -2.15 -5.75
C THR A 67 5.37 -0.85 -5.28
N MET A 68 6.11 -0.01 -4.55
CA MET A 68 5.60 1.31 -4.15
C MET A 68 5.30 2.18 -5.36
N GLU A 69 6.14 2.07 -6.39
CA GLU A 69 5.93 2.74 -7.67
C GLU A 69 4.67 2.23 -8.40
N SER A 70 4.51 0.91 -8.54
CA SER A 70 3.36 0.37 -9.29
C SER A 70 2.03 0.55 -8.54
N TYR A 71 2.04 0.51 -7.20
CA TYR A 71 0.89 0.87 -6.38
C TYR A 71 0.49 2.34 -6.58
N LEU A 72 1.46 3.26 -6.59
CA LEU A 72 1.17 4.67 -6.78
C LEU A 72 0.64 4.96 -8.19
N ALA A 73 1.15 4.26 -9.20
CA ALA A 73 0.63 4.33 -10.56
C ALA A 73 -0.82 3.78 -10.65
N ALA A 74 -1.12 2.67 -9.97
CA ALA A 74 -2.48 2.13 -9.88
C ALA A 74 -3.45 3.12 -9.22
N TRP A 75 -3.01 3.79 -8.15
CA TRP A 75 -3.77 4.90 -7.54
C TRP A 75 -4.00 6.04 -8.53
N GLY A 76 -2.98 6.47 -9.26
CA GLY A 76 -3.08 7.56 -10.24
C GLY A 76 -4.14 7.28 -11.32
N ARG A 77 -4.15 6.04 -11.84
CA ARG A 77 -5.16 5.56 -12.81
C ARG A 77 -6.55 5.42 -12.19
N ALA A 78 -6.67 4.73 -11.06
CA ALA A 78 -7.96 4.47 -10.40
C ALA A 78 -8.70 5.76 -10.02
N THR A 79 -7.96 6.80 -9.63
CA THR A 79 -8.53 8.08 -9.20
C THR A 79 -8.72 9.09 -10.33
N GLY A 80 -8.08 8.87 -11.49
CA GLY A 80 -8.00 9.85 -12.57
C GLY A 80 -7.19 11.11 -12.24
N LEU A 81 -6.52 11.18 -11.08
CA LEU A 81 -5.72 12.34 -10.67
C LEU A 81 -4.34 12.38 -11.35
N ALA A 82 -3.81 11.21 -11.67
CA ALA A 82 -2.51 11.02 -12.29
C ALA A 82 -2.53 9.79 -13.22
N PRO A 83 -3.38 9.79 -14.27
CA PRO A 83 -3.58 8.59 -15.11
C PRO A 83 -2.44 8.36 -16.10
N GLU A 84 -1.69 9.41 -16.43
CA GLU A 84 -0.61 9.36 -17.41
C GLU A 84 0.59 8.58 -16.89
N GLU A 85 1.28 7.88 -17.80
CA GLU A 85 2.57 7.28 -17.50
C GLU A 85 3.54 8.34 -16.96
N SER A 86 4.33 7.99 -15.94
CA SER A 86 5.27 8.90 -15.27
C SER A 86 4.67 10.11 -14.53
N SER A 87 3.34 10.22 -14.40
CA SER A 87 2.68 11.30 -13.63
C SER A 87 2.67 11.08 -12.11
N THR A 88 3.28 9.98 -11.66
CA THR A 88 3.51 9.67 -10.25
C THR A 88 4.99 9.37 -10.00
N ALA A 89 5.43 9.48 -8.74
CA ALA A 89 6.76 9.06 -8.32
C ALA A 89 6.75 8.62 -6.85
N ALA A 90 7.28 7.44 -6.56
CA ALA A 90 7.67 7.04 -5.21
C ALA A 90 9.12 7.44 -4.99
N VAL A 91 9.42 8.14 -3.90
CA VAL A 91 10.76 8.63 -3.58
C VAL A 91 11.17 8.05 -2.23
N GLN A 92 12.32 7.38 -2.23
CA GLN A 92 12.94 6.92 -1.00
C GLN A 92 13.54 8.12 -0.25
N ILE A 93 13.25 8.21 1.04
CA ILE A 93 13.95 9.09 1.99
C ILE A 93 14.63 8.24 3.06
N SER A 94 15.49 8.85 3.86
CA SER A 94 16.13 8.12 4.96
C SER A 94 15.08 7.66 5.99
N PRO A 95 15.23 6.47 6.60
CA PRO A 95 14.35 6.02 7.67
C PRO A 95 14.20 7.04 8.81
N GLN A 96 15.30 7.67 9.22
CA GLN A 96 15.26 8.71 10.25
C GLN A 96 14.41 9.91 9.82
N SER A 97 14.61 10.41 8.59
CA SER A 97 13.79 11.50 8.05
C SER A 97 12.31 11.13 7.96
N TYR A 98 11.99 9.88 7.65
CA TYR A 98 10.62 9.39 7.66
C TYR A 98 10.03 9.43 9.08
N VAL A 99 10.75 8.93 10.08
CA VAL A 99 10.32 8.97 11.48
C VAL A 99 10.19 10.42 11.99
N ASP A 100 11.10 11.30 11.64
CA ASP A 100 11.06 12.71 12.05
C ASP A 100 9.83 13.43 11.49
N LEU A 101 9.38 13.06 10.28
CA LEU A 101 8.22 13.68 9.62
C LEU A 101 6.88 13.22 10.21
N TRP A 102 6.73 11.96 10.60
CA TRP A 102 5.44 11.38 10.99
C TRP A 102 5.41 10.74 12.39
N GLY A 103 6.50 10.79 13.15
CA GLY A 103 6.60 10.35 14.53
C GLY A 103 6.42 8.83 14.72
N ALA A 104 5.81 8.44 15.85
CA ALA A 104 5.72 7.05 16.29
C ALA A 104 5.07 6.09 15.28
N MET A 105 4.09 6.57 14.51
CA MET A 105 3.43 5.76 13.49
C MET A 105 4.29 5.55 12.24
N ALA A 106 5.25 6.44 11.94
CA ALA A 106 6.27 6.16 10.93
C ALA A 106 7.28 5.13 11.42
N GLN A 107 7.58 5.10 12.72
CA GLN A 107 8.42 4.05 13.30
C GLN A 107 7.78 2.66 13.14
N GLU A 108 6.46 2.57 13.35
CA GLU A 108 5.71 1.32 13.14
C GLU A 108 5.75 0.88 11.66
N GLN A 109 5.46 1.79 10.73
CA GLN A 109 5.52 1.47 9.31
C GLN A 109 6.92 1.10 8.85
N LEU A 110 7.96 1.76 9.38
CA LEU A 110 9.34 1.39 9.09
C LEU A 110 9.65 -0.04 9.53
N SER A 111 9.21 -0.44 10.72
CA SER A 111 9.35 -1.82 11.22
C SER A 111 8.64 -2.81 10.29
N GLN A 112 7.42 -2.49 9.86
CA GLN A 112 6.67 -3.30 8.90
C GLN A 112 7.40 -3.43 7.56
N TRP A 113 7.95 -2.34 7.01
CA TRP A 113 8.72 -2.38 5.77
C TRP A 113 9.98 -3.24 5.88
N GLN A 114 10.71 -3.10 6.99
CA GLN A 114 11.88 -3.93 7.27
C GLN A 114 11.50 -5.41 7.40
N PHE A 115 10.38 -5.71 8.03
CA PHE A 115 9.85 -7.06 8.12
C PHE A 115 9.54 -7.64 6.74
N PHE A 116 8.81 -6.93 5.88
CA PHE A 116 8.49 -7.43 4.54
C PHE A 116 9.72 -7.60 3.65
N GLN A 117 10.69 -6.69 3.73
CA GLN A 117 11.98 -6.85 3.05
C GLN A 117 12.69 -8.12 3.54
N TRP A 118 12.76 -8.30 4.86
CA TRP A 118 13.38 -9.49 5.46
C TRP A 118 12.67 -10.79 5.03
N VAL A 119 11.33 -10.82 5.05
CA VAL A 119 10.56 -11.99 4.59
C VAL A 119 10.86 -12.29 3.13
N GLN A 120 10.93 -11.29 2.27
CA GLN A 120 11.27 -11.47 0.86
C GLN A 120 12.66 -12.08 0.70
N ASP A 121 13.67 -11.55 1.39
CA ASP A 121 15.05 -12.00 1.29
C ASP A 121 15.26 -13.42 1.83
N HIS A 122 14.30 -13.93 2.62
CA HIS A 122 14.36 -15.24 3.27
C HIS A 122 13.20 -16.16 2.87
N TYR A 123 12.53 -15.91 1.75
CA TYR A 123 11.45 -16.75 1.23
C TYR A 123 12.00 -17.89 0.35
N PRO A 124 11.44 -19.12 0.41
CA PRO A 124 10.41 -19.59 1.33
C PRO A 124 10.95 -19.72 2.76
N PRO A 125 10.12 -19.51 3.80
CA PRO A 125 10.57 -19.60 5.18
C PRO A 125 11.07 -21.01 5.48
N THR A 126 12.27 -21.10 6.05
CA THR A 126 12.85 -22.34 6.58
C THR A 126 12.87 -22.35 8.10
N TRP A 127 12.17 -21.41 8.73
CA TRP A 127 12.17 -21.21 10.17
C TRP A 127 11.44 -22.36 10.87
N GLU A 128 12.06 -22.88 11.92
CA GLU A 128 11.50 -23.96 12.72
C GLU A 128 10.12 -23.57 13.27
N GLY A 129 9.14 -24.46 13.10
CA GLY A 129 7.77 -24.25 13.58
C GLY A 129 6.91 -23.29 12.77
N VAL A 130 7.41 -22.71 11.67
CA VAL A 130 6.63 -21.83 10.79
C VAL A 130 6.23 -22.56 9.52
N THR A 131 4.93 -22.72 9.33
CA THR A 131 4.34 -23.20 8.07
C THR A 131 3.58 -22.06 7.42
N ILE A 132 4.05 -21.57 6.28
CA ILE A 132 3.29 -20.62 5.46
C ILE A 132 2.45 -21.39 4.45
N VAL A 133 1.16 -21.06 4.37
CA VAL A 133 0.23 -21.56 3.36
C VAL A 133 -0.19 -20.38 2.48
N GLU A 134 -0.11 -20.55 1.16
CA GLU A 134 -0.58 -19.55 0.22
C GLU A 134 -2.12 -19.56 0.22
N GLY A 135 -2.73 -18.45 0.63
CA GLY A 135 -4.18 -18.35 0.78
C GLY A 135 -4.92 -18.54 -0.53
N MET A 136 -4.31 -18.13 -1.65
CA MET A 136 -4.86 -18.30 -3.00
C MET A 136 -5.05 -19.76 -3.40
N ASP A 137 -4.25 -20.68 -2.85
CA ASP A 137 -4.35 -22.12 -3.13
C ASP A 137 -5.53 -22.75 -2.38
N LEU A 138 -6.07 -22.08 -1.35
CA LEU A 138 -7.21 -22.54 -0.58
C LEU A 138 -8.55 -22.15 -1.22
N LEU A 139 -8.56 -21.11 -2.06
CA LEU A 139 -9.75 -20.55 -2.71
C LEU A 139 -10.23 -21.42 -3.88
N THR A 140 -11.55 -21.52 -4.06
CA THR A 140 -12.12 -22.10 -5.30
C THR A 140 -12.02 -21.11 -6.47
N ASP A 141 -12.30 -21.58 -7.67
CA ASP A 141 -12.34 -20.70 -8.85
C ASP A 141 -13.48 -19.67 -8.77
N GLU A 142 -14.57 -19.98 -8.08
CA GLU A 142 -15.64 -19.03 -7.77
C GLU A 142 -15.18 -17.97 -6.77
N ASP A 143 -14.54 -18.37 -5.67
CA ASP A 143 -14.01 -17.43 -4.68
C ASP A 143 -13.02 -16.45 -5.34
N LYS A 144 -12.16 -16.95 -6.24
CA LYS A 144 -11.17 -16.13 -6.95
C LYS A 144 -11.79 -15.07 -7.87
N LYS A 145 -12.97 -15.34 -8.44
CA LYS A 145 -13.69 -14.37 -9.29
C LYS A 145 -14.32 -13.24 -8.48
N GLU A 146 -14.55 -13.45 -7.19
CA GLU A 146 -15.10 -12.43 -6.27
C GLU A 146 -14.01 -11.50 -5.71
N LEU A 147 -12.73 -11.85 -5.86
CA LEU A 147 -11.62 -11.04 -5.37
C LEU A 147 -11.51 -9.73 -6.15
N LEU A 148 -11.31 -8.64 -5.44
CA LEU A 148 -10.98 -7.35 -6.03
C LEU A 148 -9.48 -7.12 -6.04
N SER A 149 -8.96 -6.66 -7.18
CA SER A 149 -7.60 -6.13 -7.24
C SER A 149 -7.47 -4.84 -6.42
N VAL A 150 -6.23 -4.44 -6.14
CA VAL A 150 -5.88 -3.17 -5.53
C VAL A 150 -6.42 -2.02 -6.39
N GLU A 151 -6.20 -2.03 -7.70
CA GLU A 151 -6.67 -0.93 -8.57
C GLU A 151 -8.20 -0.82 -8.56
N GLU A 152 -8.94 -1.93 -8.57
CA GLU A 152 -10.39 -1.92 -8.47
C GLU A 152 -10.86 -1.38 -7.11
N SER A 153 -10.23 -1.83 -6.01
CA SER A 153 -10.53 -1.32 -4.67
C SER A 153 -10.30 0.19 -4.57
N LEU A 154 -9.24 0.70 -5.21
CA LEU A 154 -8.87 2.10 -5.17
C LEU A 154 -9.96 2.99 -5.77
N LYS A 155 -10.75 2.49 -6.73
CA LYS A 155 -11.88 3.24 -7.32
C LYS A 155 -13.03 3.49 -6.34
N TRP A 156 -13.10 2.74 -5.25
CA TRP A 156 -14.25 2.76 -4.33
C TRP A 156 -14.05 3.74 -3.17
N TYR A 157 -12.82 4.20 -2.93
CA TYR A 157 -12.52 5.17 -1.87
C TYR A 157 -12.80 6.61 -2.31
N ASP A 158 -13.12 7.46 -1.34
CA ASP A 158 -13.24 8.91 -1.55
C ASP A 158 -11.85 9.57 -1.58
N TRP A 159 -11.45 10.06 -2.75
CA TRP A 159 -10.20 10.78 -2.97
C TRP A 159 -10.37 12.29 -3.13
N SER A 160 -11.54 12.83 -2.84
CA SER A 160 -11.89 14.24 -3.06
C SER A 160 -10.93 15.24 -2.40
N ALA A 161 -10.25 14.84 -1.32
CA ALA A 161 -9.22 15.63 -0.67
C ALA A 161 -8.07 16.04 -1.61
N PHE A 162 -7.75 15.23 -2.63
CA PHE A 162 -6.70 15.52 -3.61
C PHE A 162 -7.18 16.36 -4.80
N GLY A 163 -8.49 16.44 -5.05
CA GLY A 163 -9.06 17.24 -6.14
C GLY A 163 -8.94 18.75 -5.93
N LYS A 164 -8.68 19.20 -4.70
CA LYS A 164 -8.42 20.60 -4.37
C LYS A 164 -6.97 20.96 -4.74
N LYS A 165 -6.72 21.28 -6.02
CA LYS A 165 -5.42 21.79 -6.46
C LYS A 165 -5.03 23.01 -5.60
N PRO A 166 -3.87 23.00 -4.93
CA PRO A 166 -3.37 24.19 -4.24
C PRO A 166 -3.25 25.33 -5.26
N THR A 167 -4.04 26.39 -5.10
CA THR A 167 -3.90 27.58 -5.94
C THR A 167 -2.71 28.38 -5.42
N ALA A 168 -1.87 28.88 -6.34
CA ALA A 168 -0.66 29.64 -6.02
C ALA A 168 -0.89 30.88 -5.14
N LYS A 169 -2.15 31.32 -4.96
CA LYS A 169 -2.54 32.39 -4.03
C LYS A 169 -2.27 32.09 -2.55
N ALA A 170 -2.05 30.83 -2.17
CA ALA A 170 -1.81 30.47 -0.76
C ALA A 170 -0.37 30.78 -0.26
N VAL A 171 0.60 31.02 -1.15
CA VAL A 171 2.02 31.16 -0.77
C VAL A 171 2.48 32.63 -0.69
N THR A 172 1.79 33.57 -1.36
CA THR A 172 2.22 34.97 -1.42
C THR A 172 1.79 35.83 -0.24
N GLY A 173 1.01 35.29 0.71
CA GLY A 173 0.48 36.06 1.84
C GLY A 173 1.34 36.07 3.12
N ARG A 174 2.49 35.37 3.15
CA ARG A 174 3.25 35.16 4.40
C ARG A 174 4.67 35.73 4.42
N PHE A 175 5.10 36.41 3.36
CA PHE A 175 6.43 37.04 3.29
C PHE A 175 6.42 38.50 2.83
N SER A 176 5.28 39.17 2.94
CA SER A 176 5.18 40.62 2.76
C SER A 176 4.78 41.27 4.08
N THR A 177 5.76 41.45 4.95
CA THR A 177 6.04 42.65 5.76
C THR A 177 7.31 42.45 6.56
#